data_AF-A0A7S3C128-F1
#
_entry.id   AF-A0A7S3C128-F1
#
_cell.length_a   1.000
_cell.length_b   1.000
_cell.length_c   1.000
_cell.angle_alpha   90.00
_cell.angle_beta   90.00
_cell.angle_gamma   90.00
#
_symmetry.space_group_name_H-M   'P 1'
#
loop_
_entity.id
_entity.type
_entity.pdbx_description
1 polymer ?
#
loop_
_entity_poly.entity_id
_entity_poly.type
_entity_poly.pdbx_seq_one_letter_code
_entity_poly.pdbx_strand_id
1 'polypeptide(L)'
;MENDEICHDEVYYYYDTWLEQRNACGGRTFPSAMTRRGGDGPETVATCRDFCEGGFARKSLSVDPAHACVYSEPSDHQGNAVPTCTCPYRPLPLTGTWYIPVGGRTESFVDHFMHTDIKGRISRAITKTQYEGINRTTFGAVTNYRILTFVNDLDSVAKRVEHIRSARSVADAQDINRPGLTDHDTKNAYPFDWILYGLNEQYLHSDDNALFAISISVVAGFVVMLPLIVHPAAAIIVTALLIAVEVELYGLLPYFGMKLNSVTIVNLISAIGIAVEFHTHLARAFMLAKGDRVTRVVAALREVGSPIVCGAVTDFLAVVAIAFSYYDYFVLYFFIQFTIIILVCAVNALVLLPVLLTWVGPPAFAGEQEPDCDPNENLPVEK
;
A
#
# COMPACT_ATOMS: atom_id res chain seq x y z
N MET A 1 22.18 -11.47 21.87
CA MET A 1 22.05 -10.02 22.03
C MET A 1 22.28 -9.76 23.50
N GLU A 2 23.53 -9.47 23.82
CA GLU A 2 23.94 -9.03 25.15
C GLU A 2 23.33 -7.64 25.38
N ASN A 3 22.89 -7.39 26.60
CA ASN A 3 22.20 -6.16 27.00
C ASN A 3 23.16 -4.97 26.92
N ASP A 4 23.27 -4.34 25.76
CA ASP A 4 23.80 -2.97 25.66
C ASP A 4 22.66 -1.99 25.94
N GLU A 5 22.21 -1.94 27.19
CA GLU A 5 21.52 -0.77 27.72
C GLU A 5 22.53 0.37 27.71
N ILE A 6 22.38 1.28 26.74
CA ILE A 6 23.20 2.47 26.63
C ILE A 6 22.93 3.34 27.87
N CYS A 7 23.88 3.37 28.80
CA CYS A 7 23.86 4.28 29.94
C CYS A 7 23.76 5.73 29.43
N HIS A 8 22.88 6.53 30.04
CA HIS A 8 22.66 7.94 29.70
C HIS A 8 23.94 8.80 29.70
N ASP A 9 25.00 8.34 30.36
CA ASP A 9 26.27 9.05 30.50
C ASP A 9 27.20 8.89 29.27
N GLU A 10 27.00 7.88 28.42
CA GLU A 10 27.74 7.68 27.16
C GLU A 10 27.21 8.55 26.01
N VAL A 11 26.10 9.27 26.23
CA VAL A 11 25.48 10.13 25.22
C VAL A 11 26.30 11.40 24.97
N TYR A 12 27.28 11.72 25.82
CA TYR A 12 28.02 12.98 25.78
C TYR A 12 29.39 12.90 25.10
N TYR A 13 29.83 11.75 24.61
CA TYR A 13 31.16 11.61 23.99
C TYR A 13 31.08 10.79 22.69
N TYR A 14 31.84 11.17 21.66
CA TYR A 14 32.01 10.36 20.45
C TYR A 14 33.50 10.05 20.21
N TYR A 15 33.77 8.85 19.68
CA TYR A 15 35.12 8.38 19.38
C TYR A 15 35.63 9.05 18.09
N ASP A 16 36.72 9.82 18.20
CA ASP A 16 37.30 10.57 17.08
C ASP A 16 38.55 9.83 16.58
N THR A 17 38.39 9.00 15.56
CA THR A 17 39.52 8.29 14.92
C THR A 17 40.43 9.21 14.09
N TRP A 18 40.14 10.51 14.02
CA TRP A 18 40.79 11.42 13.07
C TRP A 18 42.14 11.99 13.50
N LEU A 19 42.74 11.54 14.60
CA LEU A 19 43.99 12.11 15.10
C LEU A 19 45.08 11.10 15.50
N GLU A 20 45.15 9.95 14.84
CA GLU A 20 46.45 9.26 14.78
C GLU A 20 47.50 10.07 13.96
N GLN A 21 47.12 11.13 13.22
CA GLN A 21 48.06 11.83 12.33
C GLN A 21 47.95 13.36 12.19
N ARG A 22 47.55 14.15 13.19
CA ARG A 22 47.93 15.58 13.18
C ARG A 22 48.47 16.06 14.51
N ASN A 23 49.79 16.29 14.50
CA ASN A 23 50.56 17.09 15.43
C ASN A 23 49.78 18.32 15.91
N ALA A 24 49.10 18.21 17.05
CA ALA A 24 48.41 19.35 17.66
C ALA A 24 49.38 20.49 18.04
N CYS A 25 50.69 20.21 18.06
CA CYS A 25 51.70 21.13 18.55
C CYS A 25 52.83 21.40 17.55
N GLY A 26 52.68 20.98 16.29
CA GLY A 26 53.68 21.16 15.24
C GLY A 26 53.04 21.48 13.89
N GLY A 27 52.80 22.76 13.62
CA GLY A 27 52.36 23.24 12.31
C GLY A 27 51.62 24.58 12.36
N ARG A 28 51.78 25.43 11.34
CA ARG A 28 51.26 26.81 11.20
C ARG A 28 49.73 26.96 11.17
N THR A 29 48.98 26.16 11.91
CA THR A 29 47.52 26.21 12.00
C THR A 29 47.07 26.16 13.46
N PHE A 30 47.63 27.02 14.29
CA PHE A 30 46.86 27.57 15.41
C PHE A 30 45.88 28.59 14.81
N PRO A 31 44.56 28.50 15.09
CA PRO A 31 43.64 29.56 14.71
C PRO A 31 44.19 30.88 15.24
N SER A 32 44.34 31.86 14.35
CA SER A 32 44.94 33.18 14.57
C SER A 32 44.22 34.03 15.64
N ALA A 33 43.29 33.45 16.39
CA ALA A 33 42.55 34.09 17.48
C ALA A 33 43.28 34.04 18.83
N MET A 34 44.38 33.29 18.97
CA MET A 34 45.12 33.16 20.25
C MET A 34 46.54 33.75 20.25
N THR A 35 47.02 34.36 19.15
CA THR A 35 48.31 35.09 19.10
C THR A 35 48.26 36.49 19.75
N ARG A 36 47.36 36.72 20.73
CA ARG A 36 47.22 37.99 21.46
C ARG A 36 47.83 37.99 22.87
N ARG A 37 48.83 37.13 23.12
CA ARG A 37 49.82 37.36 24.18
C ARG A 37 51.20 37.25 23.54
N GLY A 38 51.83 38.41 23.35
CA GLY A 38 53.17 38.50 22.80
C GLY A 38 54.17 37.74 23.66
N GLY A 39 55.02 36.98 23.00
CA GLY A 39 56.08 36.19 23.61
C GLY A 39 56.81 35.42 22.51
N ASP A 40 57.78 36.06 21.88
CA ASP A 40 58.78 35.38 21.05
C ASP A 40 59.71 34.59 22.00
N GLY A 41 59.58 33.26 22.04
CA GLY A 41 60.41 32.39 22.88
C GLY A 41 60.16 30.89 22.63
N PRO A 42 61.11 30.00 23.01
CA PRO A 42 61.06 28.57 22.74
C PRO A 42 60.11 27.87 23.72
N GLU A 43 58.81 28.13 23.56
CA GLU A 43 57.73 27.60 24.40
C GLU A 43 56.79 26.73 23.54
N THR A 44 57.22 25.53 23.14
CA THR A 44 56.41 24.66 22.25
C THR A 44 55.99 23.34 22.86
N VAL A 45 56.68 22.83 23.89
CA VAL A 45 56.43 21.49 24.48
C VAL A 45 55.61 21.58 25.77
N ALA A 46 56.01 22.43 26.73
CA ALA A 46 55.31 22.58 28.01
C ALA A 46 53.89 23.14 27.83
N THR A 47 53.72 24.15 26.97
CA THR A 47 52.44 24.75 26.60
C THR A 47 51.50 23.75 25.91
N CYS A 48 52.07 22.81 25.16
CA CYS A 48 51.33 21.75 24.49
C CYS A 48 50.82 20.70 25.49
N ARG A 49 51.68 20.26 26.41
CA ARG A 49 51.32 19.32 27.48
C ARG A 49 50.23 19.90 28.37
N ASP A 50 50.39 21.15 28.81
CA ASP A 50 49.39 21.86 29.61
C ASP A 50 48.06 22.04 28.87
N PHE A 51 48.10 22.24 27.55
CA PHE A 51 46.89 22.32 26.72
C PHE A 51 46.21 20.96 26.54
N CYS A 52 46.99 19.90 26.29
CA CYS A 52 46.51 18.54 26.11
C CYS A 52 45.88 17.99 27.40
N GLU A 53 46.57 18.15 28.52
CA GLU A 53 46.17 17.65 29.84
C GLU A 53 45.18 18.60 30.56
N GLY A 54 45.24 19.91 30.29
CA GLY A 54 44.48 20.93 31.02
C GLY A 54 43.34 21.63 30.27
N GLY A 55 43.39 21.69 28.93
CA GLY A 55 42.49 22.51 28.11
C GLY A 55 41.14 21.86 27.78
N PHE A 56 41.14 20.56 27.48
CA PHE A 56 39.92 19.81 27.13
C PHE A 56 39.24 19.17 28.35
N ALA A 57 40.03 18.65 29.30
CA ALA A 57 39.53 17.90 30.46
C ALA A 57 38.79 18.75 31.52
N ARG A 58 39.03 20.06 31.60
CA ARG A 58 38.47 20.91 32.67
C ARG A 58 37.08 21.46 32.41
N LYS A 59 36.52 21.32 31.21
CA LYS A 59 35.21 21.90 30.86
C LYS A 59 34.09 20.88 30.59
N SER A 60 34.38 19.58 30.58
CA SER A 60 33.35 18.54 30.52
C SER A 60 33.25 17.81 31.87
N LEU A 61 32.02 17.58 32.32
CA LEU A 61 31.70 16.86 33.55
C LEU A 61 32.38 15.48 33.57
N SER A 62 32.87 15.11 34.77
CA SER A 62 33.36 13.78 35.17
C SER A 62 34.23 13.07 34.13
N VAL A 63 35.53 13.36 34.17
CA VAL A 63 36.56 12.63 33.42
C VAL A 63 36.64 11.20 33.96
N ASP A 64 35.91 10.29 33.34
CA ASP A 64 36.27 8.87 33.41
C ASP A 64 37.68 8.77 32.78
N PRO A 65 38.71 8.26 33.50
CA PRO A 65 40.09 8.25 33.03
C PRO A 65 40.30 7.54 31.67
N ALA A 66 39.35 6.70 31.24
CA ALA A 66 39.35 6.07 29.93
C ALA A 66 39.15 7.05 28.74
N HIS A 67 38.55 8.23 28.98
CA HIS A 67 38.19 9.20 27.94
C HIS A 67 39.12 10.43 27.89
N ALA A 68 40.24 10.40 28.60
CA ALA A 68 41.21 11.49 28.67
C ALA A 68 42.10 11.59 27.42
N CYS A 69 42.52 12.81 27.07
CA CYS A 69 43.55 13.01 26.06
C CYS A 69 44.92 12.55 26.58
N VAL A 70 45.68 11.84 25.75
CA VAL A 70 47.01 11.34 26.07
C VAL A 70 48.06 12.16 25.33
N TYR A 71 49.02 12.68 26.08
CA TYR A 71 50.17 13.37 25.53
C TYR A 71 51.34 12.40 25.31
N SER A 72 51.99 12.47 24.15
CA SER A 72 53.17 11.67 23.83
C SER A 72 54.21 12.49 23.05
N GLU A 73 55.49 12.15 23.21
CA GLU A 73 56.61 12.80 22.52
C GLU A 73 57.37 11.76 21.68
N PRO A 74 56.77 11.23 20.58
CA PRO A 74 57.48 10.35 19.67
C PRO A 74 58.66 11.09 19.01
N SER A 75 59.79 10.40 18.87
CA SER A 75 60.94 10.90 18.13
C SER A 75 60.72 10.68 16.63
N ASP A 76 60.92 11.71 15.80
CA ASP A 76 60.90 11.55 14.35
C ASP A 76 62.08 10.68 13.86
N HIS A 77 62.10 10.32 12.58
CA HIS A 77 63.18 9.54 11.97
C HIS A 77 64.57 10.22 12.02
N GLN A 78 64.65 11.49 12.44
CA GLN A 78 65.85 12.29 12.59
C GLN A 78 66.21 12.55 14.07
N GLY A 79 65.47 11.96 15.03
CA GLY A 79 65.72 12.07 16.46
C GLY A 79 65.12 13.32 17.13
N ASN A 80 64.28 14.09 16.44
CA ASN A 80 63.61 15.24 17.03
C ASN A 80 62.32 14.82 17.75
N ALA A 81 62.12 15.29 18.98
CA ALA A 81 60.88 15.07 19.71
C ALA A 81 59.72 15.85 19.07
N VAL A 82 58.69 15.14 18.61
CA VAL A 82 57.48 15.74 18.04
C VAL A 82 56.38 15.66 19.11
N PRO A 83 55.97 16.78 19.73
CA PRO A 83 54.90 16.76 20.71
C PRO A 83 53.56 16.43 20.04
N THR A 84 52.97 15.29 20.41
CA THR A 84 51.66 14.83 19.91
C THR A 84 50.66 14.70 21.05
N CYS A 85 49.43 15.14 20.81
CA CYS A 85 48.31 14.99 21.73
C CYS A 85 47.22 14.18 21.03
N THR A 86 46.90 13.01 21.56
CA THR A 86 45.85 12.13 21.03
C THR A 86 44.64 12.17 21.96
N CYS A 87 43.52 12.67 21.46
CA CYS A 87 42.25 12.68 22.18
C CYS A 87 41.31 11.66 21.52
N PRO A 88 41.17 10.45 22.08
CA PRO A 88 40.35 9.41 21.47
C PRO A 88 38.85 9.74 21.49
N TYR A 89 38.42 10.63 22.40
CA TYR A 89 37.02 11.02 22.55
C TYR A 89 36.87 12.54 22.58
N ARG A 90 35.82 13.04 21.94
CA ARG A 90 35.41 14.45 22.07
C ARG A 90 34.09 14.57 22.83
N PRO A 91 33.97 15.53 23.76
CA PRO A 91 32.70 15.85 24.39
C PRO A 91 31.76 16.51 23.37
N LEU A 92 30.52 16.03 23.32
CA LEU A 92 29.40 16.76 22.74
C LEU A 92 29.19 18.02 23.60
N PRO A 93 29.12 19.22 23.00
CA PRO A 93 28.98 20.45 23.76
C PRO A 93 27.70 20.42 24.60
N LEU A 94 27.85 20.45 25.94
CA LEU A 94 26.79 20.45 26.96
C LEU A 94 25.96 21.74 27.03
N THR A 95 25.92 22.52 25.96
CA THR A 95 25.03 23.67 25.87
C THR A 95 23.71 23.18 25.29
N GLY A 96 22.59 23.39 25.99
CA GLY A 96 21.22 23.13 25.49
C GLY A 96 20.83 23.86 24.20
N THR A 97 21.78 24.52 23.54
CA THR A 97 21.74 24.81 22.11
C THR A 97 22.21 23.56 21.37
N TRP A 98 21.28 22.78 20.82
CA TRP A 98 21.58 21.88 19.71
C TRP A 98 22.44 22.65 18.72
N TYR A 99 23.73 22.31 18.60
CA TYR A 99 24.61 22.94 17.64
C TYR A 99 24.19 22.41 16.28
N ILE A 100 23.14 22.99 15.70
CA ILE A 100 22.83 22.86 14.28
C ILE A 100 24.02 23.56 13.64
N PRO A 101 24.99 22.83 13.06
CA PRO A 101 26.06 23.51 12.35
C PRO A 101 25.36 24.28 11.22
N VAL A 102 25.73 25.53 10.98
CA VAL A 102 25.07 26.36 9.97
C VAL A 102 26.10 26.63 8.86
N GLY A 103 25.77 26.25 7.62
CA GLY A 103 26.68 26.34 6.46
C GLY A 103 27.74 25.22 6.41
N GLY A 104 28.76 25.35 5.55
CA GLY A 104 29.69 24.27 5.16
C GLY A 104 30.50 23.53 6.25
N ARG A 105 30.31 23.85 7.53
CA ARG A 105 30.81 23.04 8.66
C ARG A 105 29.90 21.82 8.96
N THR A 106 28.63 21.86 8.56
CA THR A 106 27.72 20.70 8.62
C THR A 106 28.20 19.56 7.75
N GLU A 107 28.53 19.88 6.51
CA GLU A 107 28.87 18.92 5.45
C GLU A 107 30.11 18.11 5.83
N SER A 108 31.13 18.79 6.36
CA SER A 108 32.35 18.14 6.86
C SER A 108 32.10 17.25 8.10
N PHE A 109 31.17 17.62 8.97
CA PHE A 109 30.87 16.86 10.18
C PHE A 109 30.03 15.62 9.88
N VAL A 110 29.01 15.76 9.03
CA VAL A 110 28.13 14.65 8.64
C VAL A 110 28.93 13.62 7.84
N ASP A 111 29.78 14.04 6.90
CA ASP A 111 30.64 13.11 6.16
C ASP A 111 31.57 12.33 7.11
N HIS A 112 32.22 13.04 8.02
CA HIS A 112 33.10 12.43 9.01
C HIS A 112 32.37 11.45 9.93
N PHE A 113 31.21 11.85 10.45
CA PHE A 113 30.36 10.97 11.25
C PHE A 113 30.01 9.69 10.47
N MET A 114 29.66 9.78 9.19
CA MET A 114 29.26 8.63 8.37
C MET A 114 30.40 7.63 8.07
N HIS A 115 31.68 8.03 8.19
CA HIS A 115 32.85 7.18 7.85
C HIS A 115 33.71 6.74 9.03
N THR A 116 33.48 7.24 10.24
CA THR A 116 34.34 6.98 11.40
C THR A 116 33.87 5.79 12.25
N ASP A 117 32.81 5.99 13.02
CA ASP A 117 32.35 5.08 14.07
C ASP A 117 31.30 4.07 13.56
N ILE A 118 31.05 3.02 14.34
CA ILE A 118 30.00 2.02 14.06
C ILE A 118 28.61 2.67 13.92
N LYS A 119 28.32 3.69 14.73
CA LYS A 119 27.10 4.51 14.66
C LYS A 119 26.98 5.25 13.33
N GLY A 120 28.11 5.76 12.85
CA GLY A 120 28.27 6.38 11.53
C GLY A 120 27.97 5.43 10.38
N ARG A 121 28.59 4.24 10.43
CA ARG A 121 28.39 3.18 9.45
C ARG A 121 26.94 2.70 9.39
N ILE A 122 26.26 2.58 10.53
CA ILE A 122 24.83 2.26 10.60
C ILE A 122 24.01 3.37 9.95
N SER A 123 24.31 4.63 10.29
CA SER A 123 23.63 5.80 9.72
C SER A 123 23.83 5.90 8.19
N ARG A 124 24.99 5.51 7.68
CA ARG A 124 25.31 5.43 6.26
C ARG A 124 24.51 4.34 5.54
N ALA A 125 24.16 3.24 6.21
CA ALA A 125 23.34 2.19 5.62
C ALA A 125 21.88 2.63 5.36
N ILE A 126 21.38 3.58 6.15
CA ILE A 126 20.01 4.10 6.06
C ILE A 126 19.90 5.47 5.39
N THR A 127 21.03 6.10 5.05
CA THR A 127 21.09 7.46 4.46
C THR A 127 21.82 7.44 3.12
N LYS A 128 21.21 8.04 2.10
CA LYS A 128 21.83 8.23 0.78
C LYS A 128 22.29 9.67 0.63
N THR A 129 23.60 9.84 0.48
CA THR A 129 24.24 11.15 0.33
C THR A 129 24.68 11.38 -1.12
N GLN A 130 24.57 12.63 -1.57
CA GLN A 130 25.11 13.11 -2.84
C GLN A 130 26.44 13.79 -2.56
N TYR A 131 27.46 13.43 -3.35
CA TYR A 131 28.79 14.02 -3.28
C TYR A 131 29.01 14.91 -4.50
N GLU A 132 29.67 16.05 -4.30
CA GLU A 132 29.98 17.04 -5.34
C GLU A 132 31.46 17.04 -5.70
N GLY A 133 31.80 17.64 -6.84
CA GLY A 133 33.17 17.75 -7.36
C GLY A 133 33.61 16.60 -8.28
N ILE A 134 34.63 16.86 -9.11
CA ILE A 134 35.17 15.93 -10.14
C ILE A 134 35.61 14.60 -9.51
N ASN A 135 36.08 14.63 -8.26
CA ASN A 135 36.53 13.45 -7.51
C ASN A 135 35.49 12.91 -6.50
N ARG A 136 34.27 13.49 -6.41
CA ARG A 136 33.23 13.14 -5.41
C ARG A 136 33.73 13.11 -3.96
N THR A 137 34.61 14.05 -3.61
CA THR A 137 35.26 14.09 -2.29
C THR A 137 34.62 15.05 -1.31
N THR A 138 33.77 15.96 -1.79
CA THR A 138 33.04 16.90 -0.93
C THR A 138 31.62 16.41 -0.74
N PHE A 139 31.21 16.25 0.51
CA PHE A 139 29.82 15.99 0.87
C PHE A 139 28.95 17.13 0.36
N GLY A 140 27.96 16.81 -0.45
CA GLY A 140 26.96 17.77 -0.91
C GLY A 140 25.77 17.76 0.04
N ALA A 141 24.74 16.98 -0.32
CA ALA A 141 23.47 16.95 0.41
C ALA A 141 23.01 15.52 0.73
N VAL A 142 22.19 15.38 1.77
CA VAL A 142 21.41 14.15 2.01
C VAL A 142 20.26 14.13 1.02
N THR A 143 20.20 13.10 0.17
CA THR A 143 19.13 12.96 -0.83
C THR A 143 17.96 12.15 -0.32
N ASN A 144 18.24 11.11 0.48
CA ASN A 144 17.22 10.23 1.04
C ASN A 144 17.70 9.75 2.41
N TYR A 145 16.78 9.60 3.35
CA TYR A 145 17.02 8.95 4.63
C TYR A 145 15.87 8.01 4.93
N ARG A 146 16.13 6.95 5.71
CA ARG A 146 15.14 5.99 6.15
C ARG A 146 15.16 5.87 7.66
N ILE A 147 13.99 5.88 8.28
CA ILE A 147 13.82 5.58 9.70
C ILE A 147 13.15 4.20 9.77
N LEU A 148 13.81 3.27 10.47
CA LEU A 148 13.31 1.91 10.62
C LEU A 148 12.46 1.83 11.89
N THR A 149 11.21 1.41 11.73
CA THR A 149 10.28 1.16 12.83
C THR A 149 9.77 -0.27 12.73
N PHE A 150 9.66 -0.94 13.88
CA PHE A 150 9.06 -2.27 13.96
C PHE A 150 7.62 -2.15 14.43
N VAL A 151 6.74 -2.93 13.81
CA VAL A 151 5.31 -2.96 14.13
C VAL A 151 4.96 -4.39 14.50
N ASN A 152 4.36 -4.57 15.68
CA ASN A 152 3.93 -5.86 16.18
C ASN A 152 2.41 -6.02 15.99
N ASP A 153 1.92 -7.25 16.19
CA ASP A 153 0.48 -7.57 16.29
C ASP A 153 -0.37 -7.34 15.02
N LEU A 154 0.23 -7.55 13.84
CA LEU A 154 -0.43 -7.46 12.52
C LEU A 154 -0.84 -8.84 11.95
N ASP A 155 -1.55 -9.62 12.75
CA ASP A 155 -2.05 -10.96 12.41
C ASP A 155 -3.20 -10.94 11.38
N SER A 156 -4.10 -9.97 11.49
CA SER A 156 -5.28 -9.82 10.64
C SER A 156 -5.09 -8.80 9.51
N VAL A 157 -5.71 -9.05 8.34
CA VAL A 157 -5.78 -8.09 7.22
C VAL A 157 -6.42 -6.77 7.68
N ALA A 158 -7.47 -6.82 8.50
CA ALA A 158 -8.12 -5.61 9.00
C ALA A 158 -7.16 -4.73 9.81
N LYS A 159 -6.33 -5.35 10.68
CA LYS A 159 -5.32 -4.61 11.45
C LYS A 159 -4.22 -4.03 10.55
N ARG A 160 -3.81 -4.75 9.50
CA ARG A 160 -2.85 -4.25 8.50
C ARG A 160 -3.38 -3.04 7.76
N VAL A 161 -4.62 -3.10 7.28
CA VAL A 161 -5.26 -1.98 6.58
C VAL A 161 -5.39 -0.77 7.51
N GLU A 162 -5.80 -0.99 8.76
CA GLU A 162 -5.90 0.09 9.75
C GLU A 162 -4.54 0.71 10.08
N HIS A 163 -3.51 -0.12 10.24
CA HIS A 163 -2.14 0.36 10.41
C HIS A 163 -1.69 1.21 9.23
N ILE A 164 -1.97 0.80 7.99
CA ILE A 164 -1.61 1.57 6.79
C ILE A 164 -2.30 2.94 6.80
N ARG A 165 -3.58 3.01 7.16
CA ARG A 165 -4.32 4.28 7.28
C ARG A 165 -3.69 5.19 8.34
N SER A 166 -3.42 4.65 9.52
CA SER A 166 -2.81 5.38 10.63
C SER A 166 -1.39 5.86 10.34
N ALA A 167 -0.54 5.00 9.76
CA ALA A 167 0.82 5.38 9.40
C ALA A 167 0.86 6.47 8.33
N ARG A 168 -0.07 6.44 7.36
CA ARG A 168 -0.22 7.49 6.34
C ARG A 168 -0.72 8.79 6.93
N SER A 169 -1.69 8.77 7.86
CA SER A 169 -2.17 9.99 8.50
C SER A 169 -1.07 10.68 9.34
N VAL A 170 -0.24 9.89 10.03
CA VAL A 170 0.92 10.41 10.76
C VAL A 170 1.95 11.00 9.81
N ALA A 171 2.27 10.32 8.71
CA ALA A 171 3.20 10.83 7.70
C ALA A 171 2.68 12.13 7.06
N ASP A 172 1.39 12.17 6.70
CA ASP A 172 0.76 13.33 6.07
C ASP A 172 0.69 14.54 7.01
N ALA A 173 0.63 14.32 8.33
CA ALA A 173 0.64 15.37 9.34
C ALA A 173 2.04 15.98 9.58
N GLN A 174 3.12 15.39 9.05
CA GLN A 174 4.46 15.92 9.25
C GLN A 174 4.72 17.18 8.40
N ASP A 175 5.45 18.14 8.95
CA ASP A 175 5.81 19.39 8.25
C ASP A 175 6.53 19.14 6.92
N ILE A 176 7.28 18.04 6.79
CA ILE A 176 7.98 17.65 5.56
C ILE A 176 7.04 17.37 4.38
N ASN A 177 5.78 17.01 4.67
CA ASN A 177 4.73 16.73 3.70
C ASN A 177 3.75 17.90 3.52
N ARG A 178 4.01 19.04 4.19
CA ARG A 178 3.14 20.21 4.11
C ARG A 178 3.20 20.81 2.70
N PRO A 179 2.07 21.04 2.03
CA PRO A 179 2.05 21.66 0.70
C PRO A 179 2.63 23.08 0.79
N GLY A 180 3.51 23.41 -0.16
CA GLY A 180 4.19 24.71 -0.26
C GLY A 180 5.60 24.78 0.35
N LEU A 181 6.14 23.69 0.90
CA LEU A 181 7.55 23.64 1.33
C LEU A 181 8.53 23.37 0.17
N THR A 182 8.06 22.73 -0.91
CA THR A 182 8.82 22.40 -2.11
C THR A 182 8.05 22.80 -3.36
N ASP A 183 8.77 23.13 -4.45
CA ASP A 183 8.20 23.54 -5.75
C ASP A 183 7.39 22.42 -6.43
N HIS A 184 7.48 21.20 -5.91
CA HIS A 184 6.70 20.04 -6.33
C HIS A 184 5.69 19.64 -5.25
N ASP A 185 4.45 19.37 -5.69
CA ASP A 185 3.30 18.88 -4.90
C ASP A 185 3.45 17.41 -4.45
N THR A 186 4.69 16.93 -4.33
CA THR A 186 5.00 15.55 -3.98
C THR A 186 5.25 15.42 -2.49
N LYS A 187 4.60 14.43 -1.85
CA LYS A 187 4.90 14.05 -0.46
C LYS A 187 6.35 13.57 -0.37
N ASN A 188 7.12 14.16 0.54
CA ASN A 188 8.55 13.92 0.73
C ASN A 188 8.85 12.79 1.74
N ALA A 189 7.88 12.42 2.59
CA ALA A 189 7.99 11.29 3.52
C ALA A 189 6.80 10.35 3.37
N TYR A 190 7.06 9.04 3.35
CA TYR A 190 6.03 8.03 3.28
C TYR A 190 6.49 6.74 4.00
N PRO A 191 5.57 6.01 4.64
CA PRO A 191 5.88 4.71 5.17
C PRO A 191 6.00 3.69 4.03
N PHE A 192 6.96 2.78 4.13
CA PHE A 192 7.23 1.79 3.10
C PHE A 192 7.60 0.43 3.70
N ASP A 193 6.91 -0.60 3.22
CA ASP A 193 7.31 -2.00 3.32
C ASP A 193 6.58 -2.80 2.25
N TRP A 194 7.26 -3.74 1.60
CA TRP A 194 6.68 -4.49 0.48
C TRP A 194 5.53 -5.40 0.92
N ILE A 195 5.71 -6.10 2.04
CA ILE A 195 4.76 -7.12 2.50
C ILE A 195 3.53 -6.44 3.12
N LEU A 196 3.76 -5.39 3.91
CA LEU A 196 2.71 -4.67 4.60
C LEU A 196 1.97 -3.72 3.67
N TYR A 197 2.67 -2.79 3.00
CA TYR A 197 2.02 -1.79 2.16
C TYR A 197 1.72 -2.32 0.77
N GLY A 198 2.73 -2.89 0.09
CA GLY A 198 2.59 -3.31 -1.32
C GLY A 198 1.47 -4.34 -1.57
N LEU A 199 1.33 -5.34 -0.70
CA LEU A 199 0.30 -6.38 -0.86
C LEU A 199 -1.07 -6.01 -0.31
N ASN A 200 -1.14 -5.17 0.75
CA ASN A 200 -2.40 -4.88 1.43
C ASN A 200 -3.06 -3.56 0.98
N GLU A 201 -2.36 -2.74 0.18
CA GLU A 201 -2.91 -1.49 -0.36
C GLU A 201 -4.18 -1.71 -1.17
N GLN A 202 -4.31 -2.84 -1.87
CA GLN A 202 -5.52 -3.20 -2.63
C GLN A 202 -6.81 -3.25 -1.76
N TYR A 203 -6.69 -3.50 -0.45
CA TYR A 203 -7.82 -3.60 0.47
C TYR A 203 -8.25 -2.25 1.07
N LEU A 204 -7.52 -1.16 0.83
CA LEU A 204 -7.89 0.15 1.39
C LEU A 204 -9.22 0.66 0.84
N HIS A 205 -9.44 0.44 -0.45
CA HIS A 205 -10.59 0.92 -1.22
C HIS A 205 -11.29 -0.25 -1.93
N SER A 206 -11.20 -1.48 -1.38
CA SER A 206 -11.80 -2.66 -2.02
C SER A 206 -13.30 -2.51 -2.21
N ASP A 207 -13.98 -1.90 -1.24
CA ASP A 207 -15.43 -1.80 -1.21
C ASP A 207 -15.91 -0.78 -2.26
N ASP A 208 -15.26 0.38 -2.33
CA ASP A 208 -15.53 1.40 -3.33
C ASP A 208 -15.23 0.89 -4.75
N ASN A 209 -14.11 0.20 -4.92
CA ASN A 209 -13.73 -0.41 -6.19
C ASN A 209 -14.71 -1.51 -6.63
N ALA A 210 -15.20 -2.33 -5.69
CA ALA A 210 -16.20 -3.35 -5.95
C ALA A 210 -17.52 -2.73 -6.42
N LEU A 211 -18.04 -1.75 -5.68
CA LEU A 211 -19.27 -1.04 -6.03
C LEU A 211 -19.15 -0.36 -7.40
N PHE A 212 -18.02 0.30 -7.66
CA PHE A 212 -17.76 0.93 -8.95
C PHE A 212 -17.74 -0.10 -10.09
N ALA A 213 -17.00 -1.19 -9.95
CA ALA A 213 -16.89 -2.21 -10.99
C ALA A 213 -18.22 -2.92 -11.25
N ILE A 214 -18.96 -3.31 -10.20
CA ILE A 214 -20.29 -3.92 -10.32
C ILE A 214 -21.27 -2.94 -10.99
N SER A 215 -21.24 -1.65 -10.61
CA SER A 215 -22.12 -0.64 -11.21
C SER A 215 -21.89 -0.49 -12.72
N ILE A 216 -20.62 -0.47 -13.16
CA ILE A 216 -20.28 -0.41 -14.59
C ILE A 216 -20.79 -1.66 -15.30
N SER A 217 -20.59 -2.83 -14.72
CA SER A 217 -21.03 -4.10 -15.30
C SER A 217 -22.55 -4.20 -15.42
N VAL A 218 -23.31 -3.71 -14.44
CA VAL A 218 -24.78 -3.63 -14.52
C VAL A 218 -25.22 -2.66 -15.61
N VAL A 219 -24.58 -1.49 -15.73
CA VAL A 219 -24.86 -0.52 -16.80
C VAL A 219 -24.55 -1.12 -18.17
N ALA A 220 -23.40 -1.79 -18.32
CA ALA A 220 -23.04 -2.49 -19.55
C ALA A 220 -24.05 -3.59 -19.88
N GLY A 221 -24.47 -4.38 -18.89
CA GLY A 221 -25.52 -5.38 -19.01
C GLY A 221 -26.83 -4.76 -19.53
N PHE A 222 -27.29 -3.66 -18.94
CA PHE A 222 -28.48 -2.94 -19.42
C PHE A 222 -28.36 -2.49 -20.88
N VAL A 223 -27.22 -1.91 -21.26
CA VAL A 223 -26.96 -1.45 -22.63
C VAL A 223 -27.00 -2.60 -23.62
N VAL A 224 -26.45 -3.77 -23.27
CA VAL A 224 -26.46 -4.97 -24.12
C VAL A 224 -27.85 -5.61 -24.18
N MET A 225 -28.57 -5.67 -23.06
CA MET A 225 -29.91 -6.27 -23.00
C MET A 225 -30.98 -5.46 -23.74
N LEU A 226 -30.84 -4.13 -23.78
CA LEU A 226 -31.81 -3.24 -24.40
C LEU A 226 -32.15 -3.62 -25.86
N PRO A 227 -31.19 -3.78 -26.79
CA PRO A 227 -31.47 -4.23 -28.15
C PRO A 227 -31.87 -5.71 -28.24
N LEU A 228 -31.49 -6.56 -27.28
CA LEU A 228 -31.83 -7.99 -27.31
C LEU A 228 -33.30 -8.26 -26.93
N ILE A 229 -33.80 -7.55 -25.91
CA ILE A 229 -35.18 -7.67 -25.42
C ILE A 229 -36.15 -6.83 -26.26
N VAL A 230 -35.65 -5.78 -26.94
CA VAL A 230 -36.41 -4.90 -27.84
C VAL A 230 -37.52 -4.11 -27.12
N HIS A 231 -37.49 -4.01 -25.78
CA HIS A 231 -38.43 -3.21 -25.01
C HIS A 231 -37.77 -2.60 -23.75
N PRO A 232 -37.73 -1.27 -23.60
CA PRO A 232 -37.00 -0.61 -22.53
C PRO A 232 -37.54 -0.96 -21.13
N ALA A 233 -38.87 -1.02 -20.96
CA ALA A 233 -39.43 -1.37 -19.66
C ALA A 233 -39.08 -2.80 -19.21
N ALA A 234 -39.03 -3.77 -20.15
CA ALA A 234 -38.63 -5.14 -19.83
C ALA A 234 -37.14 -5.20 -19.46
N ALA A 235 -36.29 -4.47 -20.19
CA ALA A 235 -34.87 -4.36 -19.86
C ALA A 235 -34.63 -3.74 -18.47
N ILE A 236 -35.41 -2.73 -18.07
CA ILE A 236 -35.35 -2.14 -16.72
C ILE A 236 -35.76 -3.16 -15.65
N ILE A 237 -36.84 -3.91 -15.87
CA ILE A 237 -37.29 -4.96 -14.94
C ILE A 237 -36.20 -6.02 -14.76
N VAL A 238 -35.62 -6.50 -15.86
CA VAL A 238 -34.52 -7.48 -15.81
C VAL A 238 -33.30 -6.90 -15.10
N THR A 239 -32.93 -5.66 -15.37
CA THR A 239 -31.79 -5.00 -14.72
C THR A 239 -32.01 -4.86 -13.21
N ALA A 240 -33.23 -4.55 -12.76
CA ALA A 240 -33.56 -4.51 -11.33
C ALA A 240 -33.38 -5.90 -10.68
N LEU A 241 -33.71 -6.98 -11.39
CA LEU A 241 -33.45 -8.34 -10.93
C LEU A 241 -31.96 -8.70 -10.91
N LEU A 242 -31.17 -8.24 -11.88
CA LEU A 242 -29.72 -8.41 -11.83
C LEU A 242 -29.11 -7.75 -10.59
N ILE A 243 -29.58 -6.55 -10.24
CA ILE A 243 -29.16 -5.87 -9.01
C ILE A 243 -29.57 -6.69 -7.77
N ALA A 244 -30.77 -7.26 -7.75
CA ALA A 244 -31.20 -8.12 -6.65
C ALA A 244 -30.30 -9.37 -6.52
N VAL A 245 -29.96 -10.03 -7.64
CA VAL A 245 -29.03 -11.17 -7.68
C VAL A 245 -27.66 -10.78 -7.11
N GLU A 246 -27.10 -9.64 -7.49
CA GLU A 246 -25.81 -9.17 -6.95
C GLU A 246 -25.88 -8.93 -5.44
N VAL A 247 -26.97 -8.33 -4.94
CA VAL A 247 -27.16 -8.11 -3.50
C VAL A 247 -27.29 -9.44 -2.74
N GLU A 248 -28.01 -10.41 -3.30
CA GLU A 248 -28.12 -11.76 -2.74
C GLU A 248 -26.76 -12.46 -2.67
N LEU A 249 -26.01 -12.44 -3.78
CA LEU A 249 -24.69 -13.07 -3.85
C LEU A 249 -23.68 -12.44 -2.89
N TYR A 250 -23.65 -11.10 -2.84
CA TYR A 250 -22.81 -10.38 -1.89
C TYR A 250 -23.18 -10.70 -0.43
N GLY A 251 -24.48 -10.75 -0.12
CA GLY A 251 -24.98 -11.11 1.20
C GLY A 251 -24.69 -12.55 1.63
N LEU A 252 -24.58 -13.48 0.67
CA LEU A 252 -24.24 -14.88 0.93
C LEU A 252 -22.74 -15.12 1.17
N LEU A 253 -21.84 -14.22 0.77
CA LEU A 253 -20.39 -14.37 0.99
C LEU A 253 -20.02 -14.71 2.45
N PRO A 254 -20.42 -13.92 3.47
CA PRO A 254 -20.07 -14.22 4.86
C PRO A 254 -20.74 -15.50 5.38
N TYR A 255 -21.91 -15.88 4.86
CA TYR A 255 -22.60 -17.12 5.27
C TYR A 255 -21.78 -18.37 4.92
N PHE A 256 -21.09 -18.36 3.79
CA PHE A 256 -20.17 -19.41 3.37
C PHE A 256 -18.73 -19.19 3.86
N GLY A 257 -18.49 -18.21 4.75
CA GLY A 257 -17.17 -17.92 5.30
C GLY A 257 -16.19 -17.28 4.30
N MET A 258 -16.68 -16.75 3.18
CA MET A 258 -15.87 -16.05 2.19
C MET A 258 -15.66 -14.59 2.60
N LYS A 259 -14.45 -14.08 2.40
CA LYS A 259 -14.10 -12.67 2.61
C LYS A 259 -14.13 -11.92 1.28
N LEU A 260 -14.47 -10.63 1.32
CA LEU A 260 -14.36 -9.78 0.14
C LEU A 260 -12.88 -9.58 -0.22
N ASN A 261 -12.50 -9.97 -1.42
CA ASN A 261 -11.17 -9.79 -1.98
C ASN A 261 -11.28 -9.59 -3.50
N SER A 262 -10.15 -9.34 -4.17
CA SER A 262 -10.12 -9.12 -5.62
C SER A 262 -10.70 -10.28 -6.43
N VAL A 263 -10.56 -11.53 -5.96
CA VAL A 263 -11.12 -12.71 -6.62
C VAL A 263 -12.64 -12.77 -6.47
N THR A 264 -13.17 -12.57 -5.26
CA THR A 264 -14.63 -12.57 -5.07
C THR A 264 -15.31 -11.46 -5.84
N ILE A 265 -14.68 -10.28 -5.97
CA ILE A 265 -15.17 -9.16 -6.77
C ILE A 265 -15.24 -9.55 -8.26
N VAL A 266 -14.18 -10.17 -8.80
CA VAL A 266 -14.19 -10.66 -10.19
C VAL A 266 -15.27 -11.72 -10.40
N ASN A 267 -15.48 -12.61 -9.43
CA ASN A 267 -16.53 -13.62 -9.51
C ASN A 267 -17.95 -13.01 -9.47
N LEU A 268 -18.18 -11.97 -8.65
CA LEU A 268 -19.42 -11.19 -8.67
C LEU A 268 -19.64 -10.50 -10.03
N ILE A 269 -18.61 -9.87 -10.60
CA ILE A 269 -18.70 -9.29 -11.94
C ILE A 269 -19.04 -10.36 -13.00
N SER A 270 -18.49 -11.56 -12.84
CA SER A 270 -18.77 -12.70 -13.73
C SER A 270 -20.20 -13.21 -13.57
N ALA A 271 -20.75 -13.14 -12.35
CA ALA A 271 -22.14 -13.50 -12.05
C ALA A 271 -23.14 -12.65 -12.84
N ILE A 272 -22.88 -11.36 -13.05
CA ILE A 272 -23.71 -10.50 -13.91
C ILE A 272 -23.82 -11.07 -15.32
N GLY A 273 -22.71 -11.55 -15.89
CA GLY A 273 -22.70 -12.15 -17.23
C GLY A 273 -23.57 -13.40 -17.31
N ILE A 274 -23.40 -14.32 -16.36
CA ILE A 274 -24.20 -15.56 -16.26
C ILE A 274 -25.68 -15.23 -16.03
N ALA A 275 -25.97 -14.26 -15.15
CA ALA A 275 -27.32 -13.82 -14.88
C ALA A 275 -28.00 -13.20 -16.13
N VAL A 276 -27.28 -12.37 -16.90
CA VAL A 276 -27.79 -11.78 -18.15
C VAL A 276 -28.23 -12.86 -19.13
N GLU A 277 -27.46 -13.94 -19.27
CA GLU A 277 -27.81 -15.07 -20.16
C GLU A 277 -29.19 -15.65 -19.79
N PHE A 278 -29.37 -16.08 -18.54
CA PHE A 278 -30.62 -16.72 -18.12
C PHE A 278 -31.82 -15.77 -18.17
N HIS A 279 -31.66 -14.52 -17.74
CA HIS A 279 -32.78 -13.58 -17.66
C HIS A 279 -33.19 -13.03 -19.03
N THR A 280 -32.22 -12.75 -19.91
CA THR A 280 -32.50 -12.13 -21.22
C THR A 280 -33.26 -13.08 -22.13
N HIS A 281 -32.90 -14.37 -22.16
CA HIS A 281 -33.60 -15.37 -22.97
C HIS A 281 -35.07 -15.50 -22.57
N LEU A 282 -35.35 -15.54 -21.26
CA LEU A 282 -36.72 -15.63 -20.76
C LEU A 282 -37.52 -14.35 -20.98
N ALA A 283 -36.94 -13.19 -20.69
CA ALA A 283 -37.58 -11.90 -20.93
C ALA A 283 -37.90 -11.70 -22.42
N ARG A 284 -36.99 -12.09 -23.31
CA ARG A 284 -37.21 -12.02 -24.76
C ARG A 284 -38.33 -12.96 -25.22
N ALA A 285 -38.34 -14.21 -24.76
CA ALA A 285 -39.43 -15.14 -25.07
C ALA A 285 -40.79 -14.61 -24.58
N PHE A 286 -40.83 -13.99 -23.39
CA PHE A 286 -42.03 -13.32 -22.87
C PHE A 286 -42.49 -12.15 -23.76
N MET A 287 -41.56 -11.34 -24.30
CA MET A 287 -41.90 -10.22 -25.19
C MET A 287 -42.47 -10.68 -26.54
N LEU A 288 -42.04 -11.84 -27.03
CA LEU A 288 -42.49 -12.42 -28.31
C LEU A 288 -43.78 -13.24 -28.18
N ALA A 289 -44.07 -13.77 -26.98
CA ALA A 289 -45.30 -14.51 -26.74
C ALA A 289 -46.54 -13.63 -26.85
N LYS A 290 -47.64 -14.21 -27.35
CA LYS A 290 -48.95 -13.57 -27.51
C LYS A 290 -49.90 -13.92 -26.37
N GLY A 291 -50.87 -13.04 -26.10
CA GLY A 291 -51.92 -13.23 -25.09
C GLY A 291 -51.70 -12.42 -23.81
N ASP A 292 -52.45 -12.76 -22.75
CA ASP A 292 -52.31 -12.13 -21.43
C ASP A 292 -50.95 -12.47 -20.78
N ARG A 293 -50.51 -11.65 -19.83
CA ARG A 293 -49.22 -11.78 -19.11
C ARG A 293 -48.99 -13.19 -18.58
N VAL A 294 -50.00 -13.80 -17.96
CA VAL A 294 -49.87 -15.17 -17.41
C VAL A 294 -49.62 -16.19 -18.52
N THR A 295 -50.42 -16.15 -19.59
CA THR A 295 -50.26 -17.05 -20.74
C THR A 295 -48.90 -16.85 -21.41
N ARG A 296 -48.43 -15.60 -21.53
CA ARG A 296 -47.13 -15.26 -22.09
C ARG A 296 -45.96 -15.79 -21.26
N VAL A 297 -46.02 -15.67 -19.93
CA VAL A 297 -44.99 -16.24 -19.04
C VAL A 297 -44.96 -17.76 -19.14
N VAL A 298 -46.12 -18.43 -19.19
CA VAL A 298 -46.20 -19.88 -19.37
C VAL A 298 -45.64 -20.30 -20.73
N ALA A 299 -45.95 -19.58 -21.80
CA ALA A 299 -45.40 -19.84 -23.12
C ALA A 299 -43.87 -19.66 -23.14
N ALA A 300 -43.35 -18.58 -22.55
CA ALA A 300 -41.93 -18.31 -22.45
C ALA A 300 -41.19 -19.41 -21.66
N LEU A 301 -41.71 -19.84 -20.51
CA LEU A 301 -41.13 -20.92 -19.72
C LEU A 301 -41.15 -22.28 -20.46
N ARG A 302 -42.20 -22.55 -21.24
CA ARG A 302 -42.26 -23.78 -22.07
C ARG A 302 -41.21 -23.78 -23.17
N GLU A 303 -40.91 -22.63 -23.75
CA GLU A 303 -39.94 -22.49 -24.83
C GLU A 303 -38.50 -22.51 -24.32
N VAL A 304 -38.18 -21.68 -23.32
CA VAL A 304 -36.78 -21.46 -22.89
C VAL A 304 -36.42 -22.05 -21.53
N GLY A 305 -37.38 -22.56 -20.76
CA GLY A 305 -37.10 -23.08 -19.41
C GLY A 305 -36.16 -24.29 -19.41
N SER A 306 -36.38 -25.25 -20.32
CA SER A 306 -35.49 -26.42 -20.45
C SER A 306 -34.07 -26.04 -20.89
N PRO A 307 -33.89 -25.21 -21.95
CA PRO A 307 -32.56 -24.67 -22.29
C PRO A 307 -31.84 -23.98 -21.13
N ILE A 308 -32.53 -23.16 -20.32
CA ILE A 308 -31.91 -22.46 -19.17
C ILE A 308 -31.43 -23.47 -18.12
N VAL A 309 -32.23 -24.49 -17.79
CA VAL A 309 -31.81 -25.54 -16.84
C VAL A 309 -30.60 -26.31 -17.37
N CYS A 310 -30.60 -26.67 -18.66
CA CYS A 310 -29.46 -27.31 -19.29
C CYS A 310 -28.19 -26.42 -19.23
N GLY A 311 -28.34 -25.11 -19.47
CA GLY A 311 -27.26 -24.13 -19.32
C GLY A 311 -26.69 -24.08 -17.90
N ALA A 312 -27.56 -24.03 -16.89
CA ALA A 312 -27.12 -24.08 -15.49
C ALA A 312 -26.37 -25.38 -15.14
N VAL A 313 -26.79 -26.52 -15.71
CA VAL A 313 -26.08 -27.80 -15.54
C VAL A 313 -24.72 -27.78 -16.22
N THR A 314 -24.61 -27.19 -17.42
CA THR A 314 -23.32 -27.10 -18.12
C THR A 314 -22.33 -26.19 -17.39
N ASP A 315 -22.80 -25.07 -16.83
CA ASP A 315 -21.97 -24.18 -16.02
C ASP A 315 -21.50 -24.87 -14.74
N PHE A 316 -22.38 -25.64 -14.10
CA PHE A 316 -22.01 -26.42 -12.93
C PHE A 316 -20.94 -27.47 -13.28
N LEU A 317 -21.12 -28.21 -14.38
CA LEU A 317 -20.13 -29.18 -14.85
C LEU A 317 -18.78 -28.52 -15.17
N ALA A 318 -18.78 -27.28 -15.65
CA ALA A 318 -17.55 -26.54 -15.93
C ALA A 318 -16.73 -26.27 -14.66
N VAL A 319 -17.38 -26.00 -13.52
CA VAL A 319 -16.69 -25.69 -12.25
C VAL A 319 -16.44 -26.91 -11.36
N VAL A 320 -17.12 -28.03 -11.60
CA VAL A 320 -16.96 -29.28 -10.83
C VAL A 320 -15.52 -29.79 -10.82
N ALA A 321 -14.76 -29.60 -11.90
CA ALA A 321 -13.34 -29.99 -11.94
C ALA A 321 -12.51 -29.31 -10.83
N ILE A 322 -12.88 -28.09 -10.43
CA ILE A 322 -12.20 -27.31 -9.40
C ILE A 322 -12.47 -27.88 -7.99
N ALA A 323 -13.58 -28.61 -7.80
CA ALA A 323 -13.90 -29.25 -6.53
C ALA A 323 -12.82 -30.25 -6.08
N PHE A 324 -12.05 -30.81 -7.03
CA PHE A 324 -10.97 -31.75 -6.77
C PHE A 324 -9.60 -31.07 -6.60
N SER A 325 -9.56 -29.75 -6.47
CA SER A 325 -8.32 -29.01 -6.24
C SER A 325 -7.72 -29.33 -4.87
N TYR A 326 -6.40 -29.41 -4.79
CA TYR A 326 -5.67 -29.62 -3.55
C TYR A 326 -5.73 -28.42 -2.60
N TYR A 327 -5.91 -27.21 -3.14
CA TYR A 327 -5.89 -25.99 -2.32
C TYR A 327 -7.31 -25.55 -1.95
N ASP A 328 -7.58 -25.46 -0.65
CA ASP A 328 -8.86 -25.00 -0.08
C ASP A 328 -9.29 -23.64 -0.64
N TYR A 329 -8.33 -22.77 -0.95
CA TYR A 329 -8.60 -21.46 -1.56
C TYR A 329 -9.37 -21.60 -2.88
N PHE A 330 -8.99 -22.52 -3.77
CA PHE A 330 -9.69 -22.72 -5.04
C PHE A 330 -11.07 -23.34 -4.83
N VAL A 331 -11.18 -24.28 -3.89
CA VAL A 331 -12.47 -24.92 -3.59
C VAL A 331 -13.45 -23.88 -3.02
N LEU A 332 -13.02 -23.03 -2.09
CA LEU A 332 -13.87 -22.03 -1.45
C LEU A 332 -14.23 -20.88 -2.38
N TYR A 333 -13.24 -20.23 -3.00
CA TYR A 333 -13.46 -19.01 -3.76
C TYR A 333 -13.87 -19.25 -5.22
N PHE A 334 -13.63 -20.44 -5.79
CA PHE A 334 -14.06 -20.74 -7.14
C PHE A 334 -15.19 -21.77 -7.14
N PHE A 335 -14.96 -23.00 -6.66
CA PHE A 335 -15.99 -24.04 -6.76
C PHE A 335 -17.27 -23.68 -5.98
N ILE A 336 -17.16 -23.38 -4.69
CA ILE A 336 -18.33 -23.04 -3.85
C ILE A 336 -18.97 -21.73 -4.34
N GLN A 337 -18.18 -20.68 -4.56
CA GLN A 337 -18.70 -19.39 -5.00
C GLN A 337 -19.44 -19.47 -6.35
N PHE A 338 -18.84 -20.09 -7.38
CA PHE A 338 -19.52 -20.25 -8.67
C PHE A 338 -20.74 -21.16 -8.59
N THR A 339 -20.71 -22.20 -7.75
CA THR A 339 -21.90 -23.05 -7.54
C THR A 339 -23.05 -22.22 -6.97
N ILE A 340 -22.79 -21.35 -5.99
CA ILE A 340 -23.80 -20.44 -5.43
C ILE A 340 -24.29 -19.46 -6.50
N ILE A 341 -23.38 -18.87 -7.28
CA ILE A 341 -23.73 -17.98 -8.40
C ILE A 341 -24.71 -18.65 -9.35
N ILE A 342 -24.38 -19.84 -9.85
CA ILE A 342 -25.20 -20.57 -10.82
C ILE A 342 -26.58 -20.87 -10.24
N LEU A 343 -26.65 -21.34 -8.99
CA LEU A 343 -27.92 -21.67 -8.33
C LEU A 343 -28.80 -20.44 -8.12
N VAL A 344 -28.24 -19.34 -7.59
CA VAL A 344 -28.97 -18.10 -7.34
C VAL A 344 -29.45 -17.48 -8.66
N CYS A 345 -28.60 -17.43 -9.68
CA CYS A 345 -28.97 -16.92 -11.00
C CYS A 345 -30.10 -17.77 -11.63
N ALA A 346 -30.01 -19.09 -11.57
CA ALA A 346 -31.02 -19.99 -12.13
C ALA A 346 -32.36 -19.88 -11.39
N VAL A 347 -32.36 -19.82 -10.05
CA VAL A 347 -33.58 -19.66 -9.26
C VAL A 347 -34.24 -18.29 -9.54
N ASN A 348 -33.46 -17.22 -9.56
CA ASN A 348 -33.98 -15.88 -9.88
C ASN A 348 -34.56 -15.81 -11.30
N ALA A 349 -33.89 -16.42 -12.28
CA ALA A 349 -34.36 -16.44 -13.65
C ALA A 349 -35.61 -17.32 -13.86
N LEU A 350 -35.69 -18.50 -13.23
CA LEU A 350 -36.78 -19.46 -13.46
C LEU A 350 -37.97 -19.30 -12.53
N VAL A 351 -37.80 -18.61 -11.39
CA VAL A 351 -38.87 -18.44 -10.39
C VAL A 351 -39.23 -16.97 -10.22
N LEU A 352 -38.27 -16.12 -9.85
CA LEU A 352 -38.57 -14.73 -9.50
C LEU A 352 -38.95 -13.90 -10.72
N LEU A 353 -38.21 -14.02 -11.83
CA LEU A 353 -38.48 -13.29 -13.07
C LEU A 353 -39.89 -13.59 -13.64
N PRO A 354 -40.33 -14.86 -13.80
CA PRO A 354 -41.70 -15.19 -14.19
C PRO A 354 -42.76 -14.52 -13.34
N VAL A 355 -42.63 -14.62 -12.00
CA VAL A 355 -43.61 -14.03 -11.07
C VAL A 355 -43.66 -12.51 -11.28
N LEU A 356 -42.50 -11.85 -11.37
CA LEU A 356 -42.44 -10.41 -11.58
C LEU A 356 -43.05 -9.99 -12.93
N LEU A 357 -42.78 -10.74 -14.01
CA LEU A 357 -43.37 -10.48 -15.33
C LEU A 357 -44.89 -10.67 -15.36
N THR A 358 -45.46 -11.55 -14.53
CA THR A 358 -46.93 -11.65 -14.44
C THR A 358 -47.57 -10.40 -13.82
N TRP A 359 -46.90 -9.75 -12.87
CA TRP A 359 -47.43 -8.57 -12.17
C TRP A 359 -47.17 -7.27 -12.92
N VAL A 360 -45.93 -7.05 -13.37
CA VAL A 360 -45.47 -5.76 -13.92
C VAL A 360 -44.94 -5.87 -15.36
N GLY A 361 -45.14 -7.02 -16.02
CA GLY A 361 -44.67 -7.23 -17.39
C GLY A 361 -45.29 -6.26 -18.40
N PRO A 362 -44.49 -5.66 -19.31
CA PRO A 362 -45.01 -4.78 -20.35
C PRO A 362 -45.86 -5.55 -21.38
N PRO A 363 -46.68 -4.83 -22.18
CA PRO A 363 -47.49 -5.44 -23.24
C PRO A 363 -46.62 -6.17 -24.27
N ALA A 364 -47.23 -7.08 -25.03
CA ALA A 364 -46.53 -7.88 -26.04
C ALA A 364 -45.98 -6.99 -27.17
N PHE A 365 -44.89 -7.41 -27.78
CA PHE A 365 -44.30 -6.68 -28.91
C PHE A 365 -45.14 -6.83 -30.19
N ALA A 366 -45.70 -8.02 -30.42
CA ALA A 366 -46.72 -8.21 -31.44
C ALA A 366 -48.03 -7.61 -30.91
N GLY A 367 -48.52 -6.54 -31.56
CA GLY A 367 -49.80 -5.94 -31.23
C GLY A 367 -50.90 -6.98 -31.12
N GLU A 368 -51.86 -6.74 -30.23
CA GLU A 368 -53.12 -7.49 -30.16
C GLU A 368 -53.79 -7.47 -31.53
N GLN A 369 -53.51 -8.49 -32.37
CA GLN A 369 -54.47 -8.89 -33.36
C GLN A 369 -55.51 -9.70 -32.59
N GLU A 370 -56.66 -9.07 -32.36
CA GLU A 370 -57.89 -9.78 -32.03
C GLU A 370 -57.98 -11.02 -32.94
N PRO A 371 -58.29 -12.21 -32.39
CA PRO A 371 -58.69 -13.32 -33.23
C PRO A 371 -59.91 -12.85 -34.02
N ASP A 372 -59.76 -12.70 -35.33
CA ASP A 372 -60.88 -12.47 -36.24
C ASP A 372 -61.77 -13.72 -36.17
N CYS A 373 -62.77 -13.68 -35.29
CA CYS A 373 -63.81 -14.69 -35.26
C CYS A 373 -64.69 -14.46 -36.49
N ASP A 374 -64.28 -14.98 -37.64
CA ASP A 374 -65.19 -15.10 -38.78
C ASP A 374 -66.30 -16.09 -38.40
N PRO A 375 -67.57 -15.66 -38.30
CA PRO A 375 -68.68 -16.53 -37.91
C PRO A 375 -69.04 -17.61 -38.96
N ASN A 376 -68.36 -17.65 -40.12
CA ASN A 376 -68.77 -18.47 -41.27
C ASN A 376 -67.77 -19.52 -41.75
N GLU A 377 -66.72 -19.84 -41.01
CA GLU A 377 -65.83 -20.94 -41.41
C GLU A 377 -66.39 -22.31 -40.95
N ASN A 378 -67.21 -22.90 -41.82
CA ASN A 378 -67.67 -24.28 -41.68
C ASN A 378 -66.47 -25.23 -41.76
N LEU A 379 -66.10 -25.83 -40.62
CA LEU A 379 -65.16 -26.95 -40.55
C LEU A 379 -65.69 -28.16 -41.36
N PRO A 380 -64.92 -28.72 -42.31
CA PRO A 380 -65.25 -30.02 -42.88
C PRO A 380 -64.97 -31.11 -41.85
N VAL A 381 -66.02 -31.88 -41.53
CA VAL A 381 -65.92 -33.15 -40.79
C VAL A 381 -65.38 -34.21 -41.75
N GLU A 382 -64.15 -34.67 -41.54
CA GLU A 382 -63.63 -35.86 -42.20
C GLU A 382 -63.76 -37.08 -41.27
N LYS A 383 -64.18 -38.20 -41.87
CA LYS A 383 -64.68 -39.43 -41.25
C LYS A 383 -63.58 -40.40 -40.83
#